data_AF-A0A6G9AQX8-F1
#
_entry.id   AF-A0A6G9AQX8-F1
#
_cell.length_a   1.000
_cell.length_b   1.000
_cell.length_c   1.000
_cell.angle_alpha   90.00
_cell.angle_beta   90.00
_cell.angle_gamma   90.00
#
_symmetry.space_group_name_H-M   'P 1'
#
loop_
_entity.id
_entity.type
_entity.pdbx_description
1 polymer ?
#
loop_
_entity_poly.entity_id
_entity_poly.type
_entity_poly.pdbx_seq_one_letter_code
_entity_poly.pdbx_strand_id
1 'polypeptide(L)' 'MASSEKTTHDAFDILVNDPYYWSLTGLPTADRRQAAFMLKNGKGITLDRKEALLEKAGFLVKQEKIWILPG' A
#
# COMPACT_ATOMS: atom_id res chain seq x y z
N MET A 1 11.71 0.46 20.81
CA MET A 1 10.27 0.58 20.51
C MET A 1 10.13 0.45 19.01
N ALA A 2 9.52 -0.63 18.51
CA ALA A 2 9.33 -0.81 17.08
C ALA A 2 8.28 0.20 16.62
N SER A 3 8.70 1.26 15.94
CA SER A 3 7.79 2.18 15.28
C SER A 3 6.88 1.34 14.39
N SER A 4 5.57 1.40 14.61
CA SER A 4 4.56 0.71 13.78
C SER A 4 4.41 1.39 12.41
N GLU A 5 5.49 1.98 11.91
CA GLU A 5 5.58 2.65 10.62
C GLU A 5 5.66 1.57 9.56
N LYS A 6 4.52 1.36 8.90
CA LYS A 6 4.44 0.49 7.73
C LYS A 6 4.83 1.31 6.52
N THR A 7 5.80 0.82 5.76
CA THR A 7 6.12 1.42 4.46
C THR A 7 4.94 1.23 3.50
N THR A 8 4.91 1.97 2.39
CA THR A 8 3.92 1.78 1.32
C THR A 8 3.87 0.32 0.84
N HIS A 9 4.99 -0.39 0.89
CA HIS A 9 5.07 -1.81 0.54
C HIS A 9 4.33 -2.68 1.56
N ASP A 10 4.58 -2.49 2.86
CA ASP A 10 3.94 -3.27 3.92
C ASP A 10 2.43 -3.03 3.97
N ALA A 11 2.00 -1.77 3.78
CA ALA A 11 0.59 -1.42 3.72
C ALA A 11 -0.10 -2.07 2.51
N PHE A 12 0.57 -2.07 1.35
CA PHE A 12 0.06 -2.69 0.14
C PHE A 12 -0.03 -4.22 0.28
N ASP A 13 0.94 -4.86 0.94
CA ASP A 13 0.90 -6.29 1.24
C ASP A 13 -0.29 -6.65 2.11
N ILE A 14 -0.63 -5.83 3.11
CA ILE A 14 -1.83 -6.00 3.94
C ILE A 14 -3.10 -5.86 3.08
N LEU A 15 -3.17 -4.81 2.26
CA LEU A 15 -4.32 -4.56 1.38
C LEU A 15 -4.62 -5.75 0.47
N VAL A 16 -3.59 -6.36 -0.11
CA VAL A 16 -3.73 -7.46 -1.08
C VAL A 16 -4.04 -8.79 -0.40
N ASN A 17 -3.46 -9.05 0.77
CA ASN A 17 -3.63 -10.32 1.47
C ASN A 17 -4.91 -10.39 2.31
N ASP A 18 -5.51 -9.26 2.67
CA ASP A 18 -6.76 -9.21 3.43
C ASP A 18 -7.97 -8.90 2.53
N PRO A 19 -8.94 -9.83 2.40
CA PRO A 19 -10.17 -9.57 1.64
C PRO A 19 -10.97 -8.37 2.15
N TYR A 20 -10.93 -8.08 3.45
CA TYR A 20 -11.66 -6.97 4.05
C TYR A 20 -11.14 -5.64 3.53
N TYR A 21 -9.82 -5.38 3.65
CA TYR A 21 -9.23 -4.14 3.14
C TYR A 21 -9.39 -4.00 1.63
N TRP A 22 -9.27 -5.11 0.87
CA TRP A 22 -9.52 -5.05 -0.57
C TRP A 22 -10.95 -4.64 -0.90
N SER A 23 -11.95 -5.11 -0.14
CA SER A 23 -13.35 -4.77 -0.38
C SER A 23 -13.62 -3.27 -0.26
N LEU A 24 -12.85 -2.56 0.57
CA LEU A 24 -12.93 -1.09 0.71
C LEU A 24 -12.51 -0.35 -0.57
N THR A 25 -11.69 -0.96 -1.44
CA THR A 25 -11.30 -0.34 -2.71
C THR A 25 -12.44 -0.22 -3.73
N GLY A 26 -13.51 -1.00 -3.55
CA GLY A 26 -14.59 -1.16 -4.53
C GLY A 26 -14.19 -1.94 -5.79
N LEU A 27 -13.00 -2.55 -5.83
CA LEU A 27 -12.50 -3.27 -7.00
C LEU A 27 -12.87 -4.76 -6.98
N PRO A 28 -12.98 -5.41 -8.16
CA PRO A 28 -13.23 -6.84 -8.25
C PRO A 28 -12.18 -7.69 -7.54
N THR A 29 -12.57 -8.87 -7.06
CA THR A 29 -11.64 -9.84 -6.46
C THR A 29 -10.60 -10.38 -7.45
N ALA A 30 -10.89 -10.34 -8.76
CA ALA A 30 -9.94 -10.73 -9.81
C ALA A 30 -8.69 -9.84 -9.78
N ASP A 31 -8.89 -8.53 -9.65
CA ASP A 31 -7.81 -7.54 -9.56
C ASP A 31 -6.94 -7.78 -8.32
N ARG A 32 -7.55 -8.20 -7.19
CA ARG A 32 -6.80 -8.61 -5.99
C ARG A 32 -5.85 -9.75 -6.27
N ARG A 33 -6.34 -10.80 -6.95
CA ARG A 33 -5.54 -11.98 -7.28
C ARG A 33 -4.40 -11.61 -8.23
N GLN A 34 -4.66 -10.71 -9.18
CA GLN A 34 -3.62 -10.20 -10.07
C GLN A 34 -2.55 -9.43 -9.29
N ALA A 35 -2.95 -8.53 -8.39
CA ALA A 35 -2.03 -7.80 -7.54
C ALA A 35 -1.18 -8.74 -6.65
N ALA A 36 -1.82 -9.73 -6.02
CA ALA A 36 -1.14 -10.75 -5.21
C ALA A 36 -0.15 -11.57 -6.04
N PHE A 37 -0.55 -11.97 -7.25
CA PHE A 37 0.32 -12.70 -8.16
C PHE A 37 1.52 -11.85 -8.60
N MET A 38 1.31 -10.57 -8.94
CA MET A 38 2.40 -9.67 -9.32
C MET A 38 3.39 -9.47 -8.17
N LEU A 39 2.88 -9.27 -6.96
CA LEU A 39 3.69 -9.15 -5.75
C LEU A 39 4.55 -10.41 -5.51
N LYS A 40 3.94 -11.60 -5.56
CA LYS A 40 4.64 -12.88 -5.35
C LYS A 40 5.73 -13.14 -6.38
N ASN A 41 5.51 -12.75 -7.63
CA ASN A 41 6.48 -12.96 -8.71
C ASN A 41 7.51 -11.85 -8.84
N GLY A 42 7.55 -10.90 -7.90
CA GLY A 42 8.47 -9.76 -7.96
C GLY A 42 8.22 -8.84 -9.17
N LYS A 43 7.05 -8.93 -9.82
CA LYS A 43 6.66 -8.00 -10.89
C LYS A 43 6.35 -6.66 -10.25
N GLY A 44 7.14 -5.64 -10.61
CA GLY A 44 7.02 -4.30 -10.05
C GLY A 44 5.64 -3.69 -10.32
N ILE A 45 4.81 -3.61 -9.28
CA ILE A 45 3.72 -2.63 -9.24
C ILE A 45 4.37 -1.30 -8.85
N THR A 46 4.17 -0.26 -9.67
CA THR A 46 4.72 1.07 -9.41
C THR A 46 4.24 1.62 -8.07
N LEU A 47 5.06 2.48 -7.45
CA LEU A 47 4.74 3.08 -6.16
C LEU A 47 3.40 3.84 -6.24
N ASP A 48 3.22 4.69 -7.26
CA ASP A 48 1.99 5.45 -7.51
C ASP A 48 0.75 4.56 -7.57
N ARG A 49 0.87 3.37 -8.17
CA ARG A 49 -0.24 2.43 -8.27
C ARG A 49 -0.59 1.81 -6.93
N LYS A 50 0.40 1.54 -6.07
CA LYS A 50 0.18 1.06 -4.71
C LYS A 50 -0.52 2.13 -3.88
N GLU A 51 -0.03 3.36 -3.94
CA GLU A 51 -0.60 4.49 -3.22
C GLU A 51 -2.05 4.75 -3.64
N ALA A 52 -2.34 4.76 -4.93
CA ALA A 52 -3.72 4.92 -5.42
C ALA A 52 -4.67 3.82 -4.94
N LEU A 53 -4.19 2.59 -4.78
CA LEU A 53 -5.00 1.48 -4.26
C LEU A 53 -5.20 1.58 -2.75
N LEU A 54 -4.16 2.01 -2.02
CA LEU A 54 -4.22 2.27 -0.58
C LEU A 54 -5.17 3.41 -0.26
N GLU A 55 -5.09 4.52 -1.01
CA GLU A 55 -5.98 5.67 -0.88
C GLU A 55 -7.44 5.28 -1.12
N LYS A 56 -7.71 4.48 -2.16
CA LYS A 56 -9.05 3.93 -2.43
C LYS A 56 -9.59 3.08 -1.29
N ALA A 57 -8.73 2.30 -0.62
CA ALA A 57 -9.12 1.53 0.56
C ALA A 57 -9.20 2.37 1.85
N GLY A 58 -8.96 3.68 1.78
CA GLY A 58 -9.02 4.58 2.93
C GLY A 58 -7.78 4.55 3.83
N PHE A 59 -6.66 4.01 3.36
CA PHE A 59 -5.39 4.11 4.09
C PHE A 59 -4.90 5.55 4.08
N LEU A 60 -4.44 6.04 5.23
CA LEU A 60 -3.92 7.39 5.38
C LEU A 60 -2.38 7.36 5.40
N VAL A 61 -1.76 8.20 4.57
CA VAL A 61 -0.32 8.43 4.61
C VAL A 61 -0.02 9.58 5.57
N LYS A 62 0.69 9.29 6.65
CA LYS A 62 1.18 10.32 7.58
C LYS A 62 2.65 10.58 7.30
N GLN A 63 2.97 11.63 6.55
CA GLN A 63 4.35 12.10 6.37
C GLN A 63 4.66 13.16 7.42
N GLU A 64 5.72 12.95 8.20
CA GLU A 64 6.29 13.99 9.04
C GLU A 64 7.15 14.93 8.20
N LYS A 65 6.99 16.25 8.38
CA LYS A 65 7.80 17.24 7.67
C LYS A 65 9.14 17.37 8.36
N ILE A 66 10.19 16.82 7.73
CA ILE A 66 11.56 16.92 8.23
C ILE A 66 12.18 18.22 7.69
N TRP A 67 12.60 19.11 8.58
CA TRP A 67 13.31 20.33 8.23
C TRP A 67 14.81 20.11 8.37
N ILE A 68 15.56 20.39 7.30
CA ILE A 68 17.02 20.36 7.31
C ILE A 68 17.50 21.80 7.52
N LEU A 69 18.28 22.03 8.57
CA LEU A 69 18.83 23.35 8.85
C LEU A 69 19.92 23.70 7.81
N PRO A 70 19.97 24.95 7.30
CA PRO A 70 21.08 25.39 6.47
C PRO A 70 22.37 25.39 7.31
N GLY A 71 23.45 24.85 6.73
CA GLY A 71 24.80 24.85 7.31
C GLY A 71 25.56 26.14 7.06
#